data_AF-W6YYX5-F1
#
_entry.id   AF-W6YYX5-F1
#
_cell.length_a   1.000
_cell.length_b   1.000
_cell.length_c   1.000
_cell.angle_alpha   90.00
_cell.angle_beta   90.00
_cell.angle_gamma   90.00
#
_symmetry.space_group_name_H-M   'P 1'
#
loop_
_entity.id
_entity.type
_entity.pdbx_description
1 polymer ?
#
loop_
_entity_poly.entity_id
_entity_poly.type
_entity_poly.pdbx_seq_one_letter_code
_entity_poly.pdbx_strand_id
1 'polypeptide(L)'
;MALLKSNRLSPDAKSPAPHSSPLARVMREFEELVESFEAGLLRSLADAQDGTAADTLHLKDASSDHVRREACRLAISDLSNKYTPTYIRRSLNAAELEGKRVEDQLQTLSLNGTIDADADTDADADADNGSRLGSLYNGYFRLYSTELFDLLGQPAYLRFGTLRFHNNSAAQHTDVASQDQSQPSRVSVELALNDSFFVADSEETLPYHTFRLPTGPSLQNRGILSRKPEDNGALPQYDSWLLFTFLGNGCIKLEVPIEMCADIYRGRLQGCENEEVLFWGFFVDDDDDDE
;
A
#
# COMPACT_ATOMS: atom_id res chain seq x y z
N MET A 1 61.59 6.31 12.77
CA MET A 1 61.86 5.28 11.74
C MET A 1 60.54 5.00 11.02
N ALA A 2 60.25 5.77 9.97
CA ALA A 2 59.05 5.61 9.14
C ALA A 2 59.45 4.81 7.89
N LEU A 3 58.76 3.70 7.64
CA LEU A 3 58.98 2.85 6.47
C LEU A 3 57.83 3.04 5.48
N LEU A 4 58.13 3.81 4.45
CA LEU A 4 57.35 3.98 3.22
C LEU A 4 57.18 2.63 2.52
N LYS A 5 55.95 2.26 2.20
CA LYS A 5 55.65 1.16 1.28
C LYS A 5 54.93 1.72 0.06
N SER A 6 55.73 2.05 -0.95
CA SER A 6 55.30 2.34 -2.32
C SER A 6 54.92 1.03 -3.03
N ASN A 7 53.71 0.96 -3.57
CA ASN A 7 53.35 0.00 -4.60
C ASN A 7 52.83 0.74 -5.84
N ARG A 8 53.50 0.46 -6.96
CA ARG A 8 53.25 1.02 -8.28
C ARG A 8 52.17 0.23 -9.03
N LEU A 9 51.30 1.00 -9.70
CA LEU A 9 50.76 0.86 -11.06
C LEU A 9 50.00 -0.42 -11.48
N SER A 10 48.77 -0.15 -11.92
CA SER A 10 47.78 -0.96 -12.64
C SER A 10 48.31 -1.65 -13.91
N PRO A 11 47.56 -2.64 -14.45
CA PRO A 11 46.75 -2.34 -15.65
C PRO A 11 45.39 -3.07 -15.74
N ASP A 12 44.51 -2.52 -16.59
CA ASP A 12 43.29 -3.13 -17.15
C ASP A 12 42.07 -3.35 -16.26
N ALA A 13 41.47 -2.25 -15.82
CA ALA A 13 40.02 -2.17 -15.70
C ALA A 13 39.42 -1.98 -17.10
N LYS A 14 39.17 -3.10 -17.79
CA LYS A 14 38.36 -3.14 -19.00
C LYS A 14 36.97 -2.61 -18.62
N SER A 15 36.68 -1.37 -18.98
CA SER A 15 35.40 -0.72 -18.72
C SER A 15 34.27 -1.58 -19.29
N PRO A 16 33.25 -1.98 -18.51
CA PRO A 16 32.06 -2.55 -19.10
C PRO A 16 31.42 -1.48 -19.99
N ALA A 17 31.10 -1.89 -21.23
CA ALA A 17 30.49 -1.07 -22.27
C ALA A 17 29.28 -0.27 -21.74
N PRO A 18 29.02 0.94 -22.28
CA PRO A 18 27.97 1.81 -21.77
C PRO A 18 26.63 1.09 -21.88
N HIS A 19 26.04 0.88 -20.72
CA HIS A 19 24.75 0.26 -20.52
C HIS A 19 23.71 0.87 -21.47
N SER A 20 23.17 0.06 -22.39
CA SER A 20 21.93 0.37 -23.07
C SER A 20 20.88 0.74 -22.03
N SER A 21 20.17 1.85 -22.24
CA SER A 21 19.15 2.32 -21.30
C SER A 21 18.16 1.20 -20.92
N PRO A 22 17.57 1.22 -19.71
CA PRO A 22 16.59 0.21 -19.30
C PRO A 22 15.47 0.01 -20.31
N LEU A 23 15.04 1.09 -20.96
CA LEU A 23 14.06 1.07 -22.05
C LEU A 23 14.58 0.33 -23.29
N ALA A 24 15.82 0.58 -23.72
CA ALA A 24 16.40 -0.11 -24.87
C ALA A 24 16.53 -1.62 -24.66
N ARG A 25 16.74 -2.07 -23.41
CA ARG A 25 16.72 -3.50 -23.07
C ARG A 25 15.31 -4.08 -23.19
N VAL A 26 14.29 -3.39 -22.68
CA VAL A 26 12.90 -3.84 -22.75
C VAL A 26 12.38 -3.86 -24.19
N MET A 27 12.77 -2.88 -25.02
CA MET A 27 12.40 -2.86 -26.45
C MET A 27 13.00 -4.02 -27.23
N ARG A 28 14.26 -4.39 -26.95
CA ARG A 28 14.87 -5.57 -27.58
C ARG A 28 14.15 -6.86 -27.17
N GLU A 29 13.85 -7.01 -25.88
CA GLU A 29 13.13 -8.18 -25.37
C GLU A 29 11.70 -8.26 -25.95
N PHE A 30 11.05 -7.12 -26.15
CA PHE A 30 9.75 -7.04 -26.83
C PHE A 30 9.84 -7.54 -28.27
N GLU A 31 10.81 -7.06 -29.06
CA GLU A 31 11.02 -7.51 -30.44
C GLU A 31 11.28 -9.02 -30.51
N GLU A 32 12.15 -9.55 -29.64
CA GLU A 32 12.44 -10.99 -29.55
C GLU A 32 11.18 -11.82 -29.21
N LEU A 33 10.35 -11.35 -28.27
CA LEU A 33 9.09 -12.02 -27.94
C LEU A 33 8.09 -11.98 -29.09
N VAL A 34 7.95 -10.84 -29.76
CA VAL A 34 7.06 -10.70 -30.93
C VAL A 34 7.46 -11.69 -32.02
N GLU A 35 8.75 -11.76 -32.38
CA GLU A 35 9.24 -12.72 -33.37
C GLU A 35 8.93 -14.18 -32.97
N SER A 36 9.10 -14.51 -31.69
CA SER A 36 8.80 -15.85 -31.18
C SER A 36 7.31 -16.20 -31.27
N PHE A 37 6.43 -15.26 -30.91
CA PHE A 37 4.98 -15.45 -30.95
C PHE A 37 4.46 -15.45 -32.39
N GLU A 38 4.97 -14.59 -33.26
CA GLU A 38 4.65 -14.60 -34.69
C GLU A 38 5.01 -15.96 -35.30
N ALA A 39 6.21 -16.47 -35.04
CA ALA A 39 6.63 -17.78 -35.54
C ALA A 39 5.76 -18.92 -35.00
N GLY A 40 5.34 -18.86 -33.74
CA GLY A 40 4.42 -19.82 -33.12
C GLY A 40 3.01 -19.78 -33.71
N LEU A 41 2.44 -18.59 -33.85
CA LEU A 41 1.10 -18.37 -34.41
C LEU A 41 1.03 -18.78 -35.88
N LEU A 42 2.05 -18.43 -36.68
CA LEU A 42 2.14 -18.85 -38.08
C LEU A 42 2.20 -20.37 -38.23
N ARG A 43 2.94 -21.06 -37.34
CA ARG A 43 3.00 -22.52 -37.33
C ARG A 43 1.63 -23.12 -36.99
N SER A 44 0.97 -22.62 -35.96
CA SER A 44 -0.36 -23.07 -35.56
C SER A 44 -1.42 -22.84 -36.64
N LEU A 45 -1.32 -21.76 -37.42
CA LEU A 45 -2.21 -21.47 -38.54
C LEU A 45 -1.93 -22.38 -39.75
N ALA A 46 -0.66 -22.66 -40.05
CA ALA A 46 -0.27 -23.57 -41.12
C ALA A 46 -0.79 -25.00 -40.84
N ASP A 47 -0.66 -25.48 -39.61
CA ASP A 47 -1.18 -26.79 -39.18
C ASP A 47 -2.71 -26.87 -39.27
N ALA A 48 -3.42 -25.75 -39.17
CA ALA A 48 -4.88 -25.67 -39.31
C ALA A 48 -5.36 -25.55 -40.76
N GLN A 49 -4.52 -25.09 -41.69
CA GLN A 49 -4.86 -24.81 -43.09
C GLN A 49 -4.64 -25.97 -44.07
N ASP A 50 -3.93 -27.03 -43.66
CA ASP A 50 -3.68 -28.25 -44.46
C ASP A 50 -4.96 -29.01 -44.88
N GLY A 51 -6.16 -28.54 -44.48
CA GLY A 51 -7.46 -29.10 -44.88
C GLY A 51 -8.23 -28.37 -45.98
N THR A 52 -7.90 -27.12 -46.36
CA THR A 52 -8.72 -26.34 -47.32
C THR A 52 -7.88 -25.41 -48.18
N ALA A 53 -7.59 -25.84 -49.41
CA ALA A 53 -6.86 -25.06 -50.40
C ALA A 53 -7.79 -24.47 -51.46
N ALA A 54 -7.92 -23.14 -51.50
CA ALA A 54 -8.04 -22.29 -52.69
C ALA A 54 -8.40 -20.84 -52.27
N ASP A 55 -7.79 -19.85 -52.95
CA ASP A 55 -8.06 -18.40 -52.88
C ASP A 55 -7.59 -17.60 -51.65
N THR A 56 -6.29 -17.32 -51.51
CA THR A 56 -5.76 -16.54 -50.37
C THR A 56 -4.55 -15.64 -50.66
N LEU A 57 -4.46 -14.99 -51.83
CA LEU A 57 -3.36 -14.01 -52.05
C LEU A 57 -3.60 -12.65 -51.36
N HIS A 58 -4.83 -12.13 -51.36
CA HIS A 58 -5.17 -10.89 -50.65
C HIS A 58 -5.48 -11.07 -49.16
N LEU A 59 -5.82 -12.29 -48.75
CA LEU A 59 -6.07 -12.65 -47.34
C LEU A 59 -4.76 -12.85 -46.55
N LYS A 60 -3.63 -13.07 -47.25
CA LYS A 60 -2.34 -13.38 -46.62
C LYS A 60 -1.74 -12.19 -45.88
N ASP A 61 -1.82 -10.99 -46.46
CA ASP A 61 -1.28 -9.77 -45.83
C ASP A 61 -2.16 -9.32 -44.64
N ALA A 62 -3.48 -9.40 -44.76
CA ALA A 62 -4.41 -9.14 -43.65
C ALA A 62 -4.26 -10.16 -42.51
N SER A 63 -3.97 -11.43 -42.85
CA SER A 63 -3.66 -12.49 -41.89
C SER A 63 -2.32 -12.25 -41.20
N SER A 64 -1.30 -11.81 -41.95
CA SER A 64 0.03 -11.49 -41.40
C SER A 64 -0.04 -10.31 -40.42
N ASP A 65 -0.76 -9.25 -40.78
CA ASP A 65 -0.96 -8.09 -39.91
C ASP A 65 -1.79 -8.42 -38.67
N HIS A 66 -2.71 -9.39 -38.78
CA HIS A 66 -3.47 -9.88 -37.63
C HIS A 66 -2.59 -10.71 -36.69
N VAL A 67 -1.77 -11.61 -37.24
CA VAL A 67 -0.81 -12.42 -36.46
C VAL A 67 0.19 -11.54 -35.73
N ARG A 68 0.74 -10.53 -36.42
CA ARG A 68 1.66 -9.56 -35.81
C ARG A 68 1.00 -8.79 -34.66
N ARG A 69 -0.23 -8.32 -34.85
CA ARG A 69 -0.98 -7.64 -33.78
C ARG A 69 -1.20 -8.54 -32.57
N GLU A 70 -1.53 -9.79 -32.80
CA GLU A 70 -1.76 -10.75 -31.71
C GLU A 70 -0.46 -11.14 -31.01
N ALA A 71 0.64 -11.34 -31.75
CA ALA A 71 1.97 -11.54 -31.19
C ALA A 71 2.44 -10.34 -30.34
N CYS A 72 2.20 -9.11 -30.81
CA CYS A 72 2.43 -7.90 -30.02
C CYS A 72 1.60 -7.89 -28.73
N ARG A 73 0.33 -8.30 -28.79
CA ARG A 73 -0.55 -8.37 -27.60
C ARG A 73 -0.03 -9.38 -26.57
N LEU A 74 0.40 -10.55 -27.03
CA LEU A 74 1.01 -11.59 -26.19
C LEU A 74 2.34 -11.12 -25.59
N ALA A 75 3.21 -10.51 -26.38
CA ALA A 75 4.48 -9.97 -25.92
C ALA A 75 4.29 -8.87 -24.85
N ILE A 76 3.31 -7.97 -25.02
CA ILE A 76 2.97 -6.96 -24.00
C ILE A 76 2.48 -7.63 -22.72
N SER A 77 1.62 -8.64 -22.82
CA SER A 77 1.11 -9.39 -21.66
C SER A 77 2.25 -10.06 -20.88
N ASP A 78 3.16 -10.74 -21.57
CA ASP A 78 4.30 -11.43 -20.95
C ASP A 78 5.29 -10.45 -20.31
N LEU A 79 5.62 -9.35 -21.00
CA LEU A 79 6.47 -8.31 -20.43
C LEU A 79 5.80 -7.66 -19.21
N SER A 80 4.50 -7.39 -19.27
CA SER A 80 3.75 -6.87 -18.12
C SER A 80 3.87 -7.84 -16.94
N ASN A 81 3.57 -9.12 -17.14
CA ASN A 81 3.65 -10.13 -16.08
C ASN A 81 5.05 -10.24 -15.48
N LYS A 82 6.09 -10.10 -16.31
CA LYS A 82 7.49 -10.16 -15.88
C LYS A 82 7.92 -8.93 -15.06
N TYR A 83 7.53 -7.73 -15.50
CA TYR A 83 8.05 -6.48 -14.93
C TYR A 83 7.14 -5.83 -13.89
N THR A 84 5.83 -6.11 -13.91
CA THR A 84 4.86 -5.56 -12.96
C THR A 84 5.24 -5.81 -11.50
N PRO A 85 5.59 -7.04 -11.06
CA PRO A 85 5.99 -7.27 -9.67
C PRO A 85 7.21 -6.45 -9.24
N THR A 86 8.20 -6.28 -10.14
CA THR A 86 9.40 -5.47 -9.85
C THR A 86 9.07 -3.99 -9.71
N TYR A 87 8.16 -3.48 -10.56
CA TYR A 87 7.70 -2.10 -10.47
C TYR A 87 6.92 -1.86 -9.19
N ILE A 88 5.97 -2.75 -8.86
CA ILE A 88 5.18 -2.68 -7.63
C ILE A 88 6.10 -2.70 -6.41
N ARG A 89 7.05 -3.64 -6.35
CA ARG A 89 8.01 -3.72 -5.26
C ARG A 89 8.79 -2.42 -5.07
N ARG A 90 9.22 -1.77 -6.15
CA ARG A 90 9.92 -0.48 -6.08
C ARG A 90 9.01 0.61 -5.49
N SER A 91 7.76 0.68 -5.93
CA SER A 91 6.79 1.64 -5.42
C SER A 91 6.47 1.40 -3.95
N LEU A 92 6.29 0.13 -3.54
CA LEU A 92 6.08 -0.24 -2.14
C LEU A 92 7.27 0.13 -1.27
N ASN A 93 8.50 -0.13 -1.72
CA ASN A 93 9.71 0.25 -0.99
C ASN A 93 9.83 1.78 -0.83
N ALA A 94 9.38 2.56 -1.82
CA ALA A 94 9.37 4.01 -1.72
C ALA A 94 8.35 4.49 -0.68
N ALA A 95 7.16 3.88 -0.65
CA ALA A 95 6.14 4.15 0.36
C ALA A 95 6.63 3.76 1.78
N GLU A 96 7.21 2.57 1.95
CA GLU A 96 7.79 2.14 3.22
C GLU A 96 8.91 3.08 3.69
N LEU A 97 9.80 3.49 2.79
CA LEU A 97 10.89 4.42 3.12
C LEU A 97 10.35 5.78 3.56
N GLU A 98 9.30 6.28 2.92
CA GLU A 98 8.64 7.51 3.32
C GLU A 98 7.97 7.38 4.70
N GLY A 99 7.26 6.28 4.95
CA GLY A 99 6.68 6.00 6.26
C GLY A 99 7.73 5.95 7.38
N LYS A 100 8.83 5.22 7.15
CA LYS A 100 9.98 5.16 8.06
C LYS A 100 10.62 6.52 8.28
N ARG A 101 10.77 7.33 7.23
CA ARG A 101 11.31 8.70 7.33
C ARG A 101 10.46 9.56 8.26
N VAL A 102 9.13 9.48 8.19
CA VAL A 102 8.23 10.23 9.07
C VAL A 102 8.27 9.69 10.50
N GLU A 103 8.32 8.37 10.67
CA GLU A 103 8.50 7.74 11.99
C GLU A 103 9.80 8.17 12.66
N ASP A 104 10.94 8.12 11.96
CA ASP A 104 12.26 8.54 12.45
C ASP A 104 12.27 10.03 12.82
N GLN A 105 11.59 10.87 12.03
CA GLN A 105 11.41 12.29 12.34
C GLN A 105 10.66 12.49 13.64
N LEU A 106 9.55 11.76 13.83
CA LEU A 106 8.75 11.85 15.06
C LEU A 106 9.53 11.32 16.27
N GLN A 107 10.32 10.25 16.12
CA GLN A 107 11.23 9.75 17.15
C GLN A 107 12.27 10.80 17.54
N THR A 108 12.88 11.46 16.56
CA THR A 108 13.88 12.51 16.81
C THR A 108 13.26 13.71 17.53
N LEU A 109 12.05 14.13 17.15
CA LEU A 109 11.32 15.21 17.83
C LEU A 109 10.95 14.82 19.27
N SER A 110 10.50 13.59 19.48
CA SER A 110 10.15 13.07 20.80
C SER A 110 11.35 12.98 21.74
N LEU A 111 12.54 12.63 21.23
CA LEU A 111 13.77 12.54 22.03
C LEU A 111 14.39 13.91 22.33
N ASN A 112 14.21 14.89 21.43
CA ASN A 112 14.70 16.26 21.61
C ASN A 112 13.74 17.16 22.41
N GLY A 113 12.49 16.71 22.63
CA GLY A 113 11.42 17.43 23.31
C GLY A 113 11.44 17.30 24.84
N THR A 114 12.51 17.78 25.49
CA THR A 114 12.39 18.39 26.82
C THR A 114 12.34 19.90 26.58
N ILE A 115 11.18 20.39 26.12
CA ILE A 115 10.92 21.83 25.97
C ILE A 115 9.65 22.12 26.77
N ASP A 116 9.89 22.63 27.97
CA ASP A 116 9.04 23.51 28.78
C ASP A 116 7.55 23.13 28.90
N ALA A 117 7.28 22.21 29.83
CA ALA A 117 6.09 22.31 30.65
C ALA A 117 6.20 23.57 31.53
N ASP A 118 5.75 24.71 31.03
CA ASP A 118 5.25 25.87 31.79
C ASP A 118 5.06 27.07 30.83
N ALA A 119 3.90 27.18 30.19
CA ALA A 119 3.41 28.43 29.63
C ALA A 119 1.87 28.41 29.55
N ASP A 120 1.24 28.68 30.69
CA ASP A 120 -0.08 29.30 30.73
C ASP A 120 0.02 30.66 30.01
N THR A 121 -0.58 30.80 28.83
CA THR A 121 -1.04 32.11 28.36
C THR A 121 -2.19 31.96 27.36
N ASP A 122 -3.33 32.49 27.76
CA ASP A 122 -4.58 32.55 27.02
C ASP A 122 -4.51 33.39 25.74
N ALA A 123 -5.37 32.99 24.79
CA ALA A 123 -6.10 33.80 23.81
C ALA A 123 -5.38 34.36 22.55
N ASP A 124 -5.83 33.78 21.42
CA ASP A 124 -6.22 34.45 20.18
C ASP A 124 -5.15 35.11 19.30
N ALA A 125 -4.50 34.29 18.47
CA ALA A 125 -4.25 34.59 17.06
C ALA A 125 -3.86 33.30 16.30
N ASP A 126 -4.49 33.09 15.16
CA ASP A 126 -4.18 32.08 14.13
C ASP A 126 -4.53 30.63 14.46
N ALA A 127 -5.83 30.36 14.30
CA ALA A 127 -6.32 29.06 13.85
C ALA A 127 -5.52 28.58 12.62
N ASP A 128 -5.27 27.26 12.58
CA ASP A 128 -4.81 26.48 11.41
C ASP A 128 -3.35 25.97 11.37
N ASN A 129 -2.77 25.53 12.50
CA ASN A 129 -1.58 24.66 12.42
C ASN A 129 -1.39 23.60 13.54
N GLY A 130 -2.44 23.29 14.32
CA GLY A 130 -2.30 22.48 15.54
C GLY A 130 -3.13 21.19 15.64
N SER A 131 -4.17 20.99 14.80
CA SER A 131 -5.05 19.80 14.87
C SER A 131 -5.00 18.97 13.59
N ARG A 132 -3.79 18.55 13.20
CA ARG A 132 -3.55 17.78 11.94
C ARG A 132 -4.23 16.39 11.90
N LEU A 133 -4.81 15.94 13.01
CA LEU A 133 -5.57 14.68 13.06
C LEU A 133 -7.09 14.88 12.99
N GLY A 134 -7.58 16.12 13.17
CA GLY A 134 -9.00 16.44 13.04
C GLY A 134 -9.52 16.29 11.60
N SER A 135 -8.63 16.43 10.60
CA SER A 135 -8.97 16.21 9.19
C SER A 135 -9.09 14.74 8.78
N LEU A 136 -8.67 13.78 9.63
CA LEU A 136 -8.68 12.34 9.28
C LEU A 136 -10.07 11.76 9.04
N TYR A 137 -11.12 12.46 9.48
CA TYR A 137 -12.51 12.05 9.27
C TYR A 137 -13.02 12.36 7.85
N ASN A 138 -12.33 13.24 7.12
CA ASN A 138 -12.71 13.73 5.79
C ASN A 138 -11.84 13.09 4.69
N GLY A 139 -11.66 11.78 4.76
CA GLY A 139 -10.81 11.07 3.82
C GLY A 139 -10.60 9.63 4.21
N TYR A 140 -9.60 9.01 3.59
CA TYR A 140 -9.20 7.64 3.86
C TYR A 140 -7.70 7.45 3.68
N PHE A 141 -7.13 6.47 4.37
CA PHE A 141 -5.75 6.06 4.17
C PHE A 141 -5.69 4.92 3.16
N ARG A 142 -4.82 5.04 2.15
CA ARG A 142 -4.43 3.93 1.28
C ARG A 142 -3.34 3.11 1.96
N LEU A 143 -3.56 1.80 2.08
CA LEU A 143 -2.67 0.90 2.80
C LEU A 143 -1.74 0.14 1.85
N TYR A 144 -0.44 0.18 2.17
CA TYR A 144 0.64 -0.49 1.45
C TYR A 144 1.43 -1.38 2.41
N SER A 145 1.85 -2.56 1.98
CA SER A 145 2.67 -3.46 2.78
C SER A 145 3.68 -4.19 1.91
N THR A 146 4.97 -3.94 2.15
CA THR A 146 6.07 -4.69 1.53
C THR A 146 6.15 -6.11 2.09
N GLU A 147 5.84 -6.28 3.37
CA GLU A 147 5.79 -7.56 4.05
C GLU A 147 4.71 -8.47 3.45
N LEU A 148 3.46 -8.00 3.38
CA LEU A 148 2.37 -8.78 2.78
C LEU A 148 2.65 -9.11 1.32
N PHE A 149 3.23 -8.17 0.56
CA PHE A 149 3.63 -8.41 -0.82
C PHE A 149 4.62 -9.58 -0.93
N ASP A 150 5.59 -9.67 -0.02
CA ASP A 150 6.55 -10.78 -0.01
C ASP A 150 5.90 -12.10 0.43
N LEU A 151 5.08 -12.07 1.48
CA LEU A 151 4.35 -13.24 1.99
C LEU A 151 3.41 -13.85 0.93
N LEU A 152 2.75 -13.01 0.13
CA LEU A 152 1.87 -13.44 -0.95
C LEU A 152 2.61 -13.90 -2.21
N GLY A 153 3.94 -13.83 -2.24
CA GLY A 153 4.73 -14.23 -3.39
C GLY A 153 4.70 -13.21 -4.54
N GLN A 154 4.72 -11.92 -4.21
CA GLN A 154 4.82 -10.79 -5.14
C GLN A 154 3.60 -10.64 -6.07
N PRO A 155 2.40 -10.44 -5.50
CA PRO A 155 1.16 -10.29 -6.27
C PRO A 155 1.20 -9.05 -7.18
N ALA A 156 0.36 -9.02 -8.21
CA ALA A 156 0.29 -7.89 -9.13
C ALA A 156 -0.47 -6.65 -8.58
N TYR A 157 -0.82 -6.65 -7.29
CA TYR A 157 -1.59 -5.56 -6.66
C TYR A 157 -0.66 -4.65 -5.83
N LEU A 158 -0.76 -3.35 -6.05
CA LEU A 158 0.01 -2.34 -5.31
C LEU A 158 -0.66 -1.95 -3.99
N ARG A 159 -1.99 -1.88 -3.96
CA ARG A 159 -2.80 -1.46 -2.80
C ARG A 159 -3.41 -2.68 -2.15
N PHE A 160 -3.25 -2.80 -0.84
CA PHE A 160 -3.80 -3.92 -0.08
C PHE A 160 -5.08 -3.57 0.67
N GLY A 161 -5.37 -2.28 0.85
CA GLY A 161 -6.61 -1.87 1.50
C GLY A 161 -6.80 -0.37 1.64
N THR A 162 -7.85 -0.03 2.37
CA THR A 162 -8.17 1.32 2.82
C THR A 162 -8.66 1.33 4.25
N LEU A 163 -8.38 2.44 4.93
CA LEU A 163 -8.75 2.66 6.32
C LEU A 163 -9.44 4.02 6.44
N ARG A 164 -10.61 4.07 7.07
CA ARG A 164 -11.36 5.29 7.34
C ARG A 164 -11.67 5.41 8.82
N PHE A 165 -11.55 6.62 9.34
CA PHE A 165 -11.96 6.96 10.70
C PHE A 165 -13.27 7.73 10.65
N HIS A 166 -14.14 7.46 11.60
CA HIS A 166 -15.42 8.13 11.76
C HIS A 166 -15.54 8.69 13.17
N ASN A 167 -16.11 9.90 13.27
CA ASN A 167 -16.42 10.52 14.55
C ASN A 167 -17.93 10.50 14.78
N ASN A 168 -18.37 9.62 15.69
CA ASN A 168 -19.80 9.47 15.98
C ASN A 168 -20.35 10.59 16.87
N SER A 169 -19.50 11.55 17.30
CA SER A 169 -19.93 12.73 18.05
C SER A 169 -20.63 13.78 17.18
N ALA A 170 -20.41 13.81 15.86
CA ALA A 170 -20.94 14.85 14.98
C ALA A 170 -22.38 14.58 14.49
N ALA A 171 -22.85 13.32 14.56
CA ALA A 171 -24.15 12.92 14.03
C ALA A 171 -25.36 13.26 14.95
N GLN A 172 -25.13 13.88 16.12
CA GLN A 172 -26.20 14.23 17.08
C GLN A 172 -26.64 15.70 17.03
N HIS A 173 -26.25 16.48 16.02
CA HIS A 173 -26.79 17.83 15.81
C HIS A 173 -28.12 17.81 15.03
N THR A 174 -29.09 17.04 15.49
CA THR A 174 -30.51 17.36 15.27
C THR A 174 -31.25 17.19 16.60
N ASP A 175 -31.72 18.33 17.09
CA ASP A 175 -32.67 18.54 18.17
C ASP A 175 -32.21 18.43 19.64
N VAL A 176 -32.50 19.54 20.31
CA VAL A 176 -32.62 19.80 21.76
C VAL A 176 -31.34 20.17 22.50
N ALA A 177 -31.24 21.48 22.76
CA ALA A 177 -30.38 22.09 23.76
C ALA A 177 -30.44 21.33 25.09
N SER A 178 -29.35 20.65 25.44
CA SER A 178 -29.06 20.19 26.80
C SER A 178 -27.54 20.08 26.93
N GLN A 179 -26.98 20.95 27.77
CA GLN A 179 -25.61 20.89 28.23
C GLN A 179 -25.36 19.53 28.89
N ASP A 180 -24.49 18.71 28.31
CA ASP A 180 -23.64 17.81 29.08
C ASP A 180 -22.27 17.74 28.39
N GLN A 181 -21.36 18.61 28.86
CA GLN A 181 -19.96 18.62 28.45
C GLN A 181 -19.29 17.40 29.08
N SER A 182 -18.88 16.43 28.26
CA SER A 182 -17.79 15.45 28.47
C SER A 182 -18.11 14.01 28.02
N GLN A 183 -18.92 13.78 26.99
CA GLN A 183 -18.91 12.45 26.38
C GLN A 183 -17.60 12.28 25.59
N PRO A 184 -16.82 11.20 25.83
CA PRO A 184 -15.62 10.95 25.05
C PRO A 184 -16.01 10.78 23.58
N SER A 185 -15.27 11.44 22.69
CA SER A 185 -15.44 11.30 21.23
C SER A 185 -15.41 9.81 20.87
N ARG A 186 -16.57 9.29 20.45
CA ARG A 186 -16.70 7.90 20.00
C ARG A 186 -16.10 7.78 18.61
N VAL A 187 -15.14 6.87 18.46
CA VAL A 187 -14.45 6.64 17.20
C VAL A 187 -14.81 5.26 16.69
N SER A 188 -15.31 5.21 15.47
CA SER A 188 -15.40 3.96 14.71
C SER A 188 -14.39 3.97 13.57
N VAL A 189 -13.93 2.78 13.22
CA VAL A 189 -12.92 2.55 12.18
C VAL A 189 -13.47 1.55 11.20
N GLU A 190 -13.27 1.84 9.91
CA GLU A 190 -13.58 0.94 8.81
C GLU A 190 -12.28 0.56 8.12
N LEU A 191 -12.02 -0.73 8.02
CA LEU A 191 -10.86 -1.30 7.36
C LEU A 191 -11.34 -2.21 6.23
N ALA A 192 -11.08 -1.80 4.99
CA ALA A 192 -11.30 -2.63 3.81
C ALA A 192 -9.96 -3.21 3.35
N LEU A 193 -9.80 -4.53 3.45
CA LEU A 193 -8.65 -5.25 2.91
C LEU A 193 -9.11 -6.01 1.66
N ASN A 194 -8.75 -5.49 0.49
CA ASN A 194 -9.27 -5.94 -0.80
C ASN A 194 -10.81 -6.12 -0.78
N ASP A 195 -11.30 -7.36 -0.88
CA ASP A 195 -12.74 -7.69 -0.94
C ASP A 195 -13.38 -7.97 0.44
N SER A 196 -12.65 -7.80 1.53
CA SER A 196 -13.17 -7.98 2.89
C SER A 196 -13.22 -6.69 3.68
N PHE A 197 -14.21 -6.59 4.56
CA PHE A 197 -14.51 -5.40 5.33
C PHE A 197 -14.59 -5.70 6.81
N PHE A 198 -13.90 -4.88 7.60
CA PHE A 198 -13.83 -4.97 9.05
C PHE A 198 -14.23 -3.64 9.66
N VAL A 199 -14.95 -3.71 10.77
CA VAL A 199 -15.36 -2.56 11.56
C VAL A 199 -14.81 -2.69 12.97
N ALA A 200 -14.50 -1.55 13.57
CA ALA A 200 -14.10 -1.48 14.96
C ALA A 200 -14.75 -0.26 15.63
N ASP A 201 -15.23 -0.42 16.85
CA ASP A 201 -15.85 0.65 17.63
C ASP A 201 -15.16 0.79 19.00
N SER A 202 -14.77 2.01 19.33
CA SER A 202 -14.14 2.37 20.61
C SER A 202 -14.97 1.99 21.83
N GLU A 203 -16.30 1.84 21.70
CA GLU A 203 -17.16 1.41 22.80
C GLU A 203 -17.02 -0.10 23.11
N GLU A 204 -16.67 -0.92 22.12
CA GLU A 204 -16.54 -2.38 22.27
C GLU A 204 -15.31 -2.78 23.09
N THR A 205 -14.33 -1.89 23.23
CA THR A 205 -13.09 -2.17 23.98
C THR A 205 -13.20 -1.85 25.48
N LEU A 206 -14.28 -1.21 25.92
CA LEU A 206 -14.51 -0.89 27.33
C LEU A 206 -15.00 -2.10 28.13
N PRO A 207 -14.64 -2.22 29.43
CA PRO A 207 -13.85 -1.27 30.23
C PRO A 207 -12.33 -1.48 30.15
N TYR A 208 -11.86 -2.48 29.40
CA TYR A 208 -10.48 -2.96 29.47
C TYR A 208 -9.47 -2.04 28.79
N HIS A 209 -9.83 -1.46 27.65
CA HIS A 209 -9.00 -0.54 26.89
C HIS A 209 -9.85 0.60 26.34
N THR A 210 -9.42 1.84 26.53
CA THR A 210 -10.09 2.99 25.93
C THR A 210 -9.35 3.40 24.67
N PHE A 211 -9.90 3.10 23.50
CA PHE A 211 -9.39 3.66 22.26
C PHE A 211 -9.78 5.14 22.16
N ARG A 212 -8.79 6.01 21.95
CA ARG A 212 -8.99 7.44 21.67
C ARG A 212 -8.04 7.87 20.58
N LEU A 213 -8.53 8.65 19.62
CA LEU A 213 -7.66 9.29 18.65
C LEU A 213 -6.74 10.28 19.39
N PRO A 214 -5.42 10.26 19.17
CA PRO A 214 -4.54 11.24 19.78
C PRO A 214 -4.81 12.63 19.16
N THR A 215 -4.55 13.70 19.91
CA THR A 215 -4.72 15.08 19.44
C THR A 215 -3.63 15.53 18.46
N GLY A 216 -2.50 14.82 18.44
CA GLY A 216 -1.40 15.03 17.51
C GLY A 216 -0.63 13.73 17.24
N PRO A 217 0.43 13.79 16.42
CA PRO A 217 1.27 12.63 16.14
C PRO A 217 1.77 11.94 17.42
N SER A 218 1.77 10.61 17.42
CA SER A 218 2.12 9.79 18.57
C SER A 218 2.74 8.47 18.15
N LEU A 219 3.90 8.17 18.74
CA LEU A 219 4.58 6.87 18.62
C LEU A 219 3.97 5.79 19.51
N GLN A 220 2.98 6.14 20.34
CA GLN A 220 2.29 5.18 21.17
C GLN A 220 1.32 4.37 20.31
N ASN A 221 1.48 3.04 20.33
CA ASN A 221 0.53 2.13 19.70
C ASN A 221 -0.82 2.21 20.42
N ARG A 222 -1.90 2.33 19.64
CA ARG A 222 -3.28 2.38 20.15
C ARG A 222 -4.09 1.27 19.50
N GLY A 223 -4.62 0.38 20.31
CA GLY A 223 -5.39 -0.79 19.87
C GLY A 223 -6.89 -0.55 19.87
N ILE A 224 -7.58 -1.07 18.85
CA ILE A 224 -9.04 -1.25 18.82
C ILE A 224 -9.38 -2.66 18.30
N LEU A 225 -10.40 -3.30 18.87
CA LEU A 225 -10.86 -4.62 18.42
C LEU A 225 -11.69 -4.49 17.15
N SER A 226 -11.41 -5.34 16.17
CA SER A 226 -12.13 -5.36 14.90
C SER A 226 -12.91 -6.65 14.69
N ARG A 227 -13.98 -6.55 13.92
CA ARG A 227 -14.84 -7.68 13.55
C ARG A 227 -15.39 -7.52 12.15
N LYS A 228 -15.82 -8.64 11.58
CA LYS A 228 -16.55 -8.65 10.32
C LYS A 228 -18.04 -8.43 10.57
N PRO A 229 -18.70 -7.46 9.93
CA PRO A 229 -20.14 -7.27 10.07
C PRO A 229 -20.96 -8.50 9.67
N GLU A 230 -20.46 -9.29 8.72
CA GLU A 230 -21.10 -10.53 8.22
C GLU A 230 -21.22 -11.63 9.28
N ASP A 231 -20.39 -11.62 10.32
CA ASP A 231 -20.41 -12.62 11.39
C ASP A 231 -21.46 -12.31 12.48
N ASN A 232 -22.56 -11.63 12.11
CA ASN A 232 -23.60 -11.13 13.02
C ASN A 232 -23.06 -10.29 14.19
N GLY A 233 -21.92 -9.62 13.96
CA GLY A 233 -21.24 -8.86 14.99
C GLY A 233 -20.49 -9.71 16.03
N ALA A 234 -20.26 -11.00 15.80
CA ALA A 234 -19.37 -11.76 16.65
C ALA A 234 -17.91 -11.26 16.50
N LEU A 235 -17.17 -11.23 17.59
CA LEU A 235 -15.71 -11.10 17.53
C LEU A 235 -15.11 -12.41 17.00
N PRO A 236 -14.02 -12.34 16.22
CA PRO A 236 -13.33 -13.53 15.74
C PRO A 236 -12.69 -14.32 16.90
N GLN A 237 -12.34 -15.58 16.65
CA GLN A 237 -11.71 -16.46 17.64
C GLN A 237 -10.21 -16.18 17.84
N TYR A 238 -9.59 -15.49 16.90
CA TYR A 238 -8.21 -15.02 16.97
C TYR A 238 -8.15 -13.60 17.51
N ASP A 239 -6.95 -13.14 17.83
CA ASP A 239 -6.75 -11.79 18.32
C ASP A 239 -6.93 -10.76 17.19
N SER A 240 -7.91 -9.86 17.32
CA SER A 240 -8.35 -8.95 16.24
C SER A 240 -8.04 -7.49 16.53
N TRP A 241 -7.07 -7.23 17.40
CA TRP A 241 -6.56 -5.88 17.66
C TRP A 241 -5.91 -5.30 16.42
N LEU A 242 -6.43 -4.17 15.98
CA LEU A 242 -5.76 -3.28 15.04
C LEU A 242 -4.93 -2.29 15.86
N LEU A 243 -3.61 -2.27 15.65
CA LEU A 243 -2.71 -1.37 16.37
C LEU A 243 -2.28 -0.21 15.47
N PHE A 244 -2.57 1.01 15.90
CA PHE A 244 -2.28 2.22 15.15
C PHE A 244 -1.13 3.01 15.79
N THR A 245 -0.19 3.45 14.98
CA THR A 245 0.78 4.50 15.31
C THR A 245 0.52 5.71 14.42
N PHE A 246 0.19 6.85 15.02
CA PHE A 246 -0.20 8.06 14.29
C PHE A 246 1.05 8.91 14.02
N LEU A 247 1.63 8.81 12.83
CA LEU A 247 2.93 9.44 12.54
C LEU A 247 2.82 10.93 12.19
N GLY A 248 1.62 11.40 11.81
CA GLY A 248 1.39 12.75 11.32
C GLY A 248 1.70 12.90 9.84
N ASN A 249 1.51 14.11 9.28
CA ASN A 249 1.71 14.41 7.85
C ASN A 249 0.93 13.48 6.90
N GLY A 250 -0.27 13.05 7.30
CA GLY A 250 -1.06 12.09 6.52
C GLY A 250 -0.51 10.67 6.53
N CYS A 251 0.48 10.35 7.37
CA CYS A 251 1.03 9.00 7.49
C CYS A 251 0.52 8.29 8.75
N ILE A 252 0.19 7.01 8.61
CA ILE A 252 -0.15 6.12 9.71
C ILE A 252 0.57 4.79 9.54
N LYS A 253 0.96 4.18 10.66
CA LYS A 253 1.43 2.80 10.72
C LYS A 253 0.32 1.96 11.33
N LEU A 254 0.00 0.83 10.69
CA LEU A 254 -1.06 -0.06 11.11
C LEU A 254 -0.53 -1.50 11.15
N GLU A 255 -0.59 -2.14 12.30
CA GLU A 255 -0.30 -3.56 12.46
C GLU A 255 -1.65 -4.30 12.46
N VAL A 256 -1.78 -5.27 11.55
CA VAL A 256 -3.01 -6.07 11.37
C VAL A 256 -2.69 -7.54 11.62
N PRO A 257 -3.50 -8.26 12.42
CA PRO A 257 -3.36 -9.70 12.61
C PRO A 257 -3.34 -10.45 11.27
N ILE A 258 -2.37 -11.35 11.11
CA ILE A 258 -2.19 -12.10 9.87
C ILE A 258 -3.40 -12.98 9.54
N GLU A 259 -4.20 -13.39 10.53
CA GLU A 259 -5.43 -14.13 10.34
C GLU A 259 -6.46 -13.34 9.53
N MET A 260 -6.53 -12.02 9.74
CA MET A 260 -7.40 -11.14 8.95
C MET A 260 -6.93 -11.10 7.49
N CYS A 261 -5.61 -11.11 7.26
CA CYS A 261 -5.05 -11.18 5.91
C CYS A 261 -5.22 -12.57 5.28
N ALA A 262 -5.08 -13.64 6.07
CA ALA A 262 -5.19 -15.03 5.65
C ALA A 262 -6.61 -15.40 5.24
N ASP A 263 -7.63 -14.80 5.86
CA ASP A 263 -9.02 -15.01 5.47
C ASP A 263 -9.29 -14.57 4.00
N ILE A 264 -8.57 -13.53 3.57
CA ILE A 264 -8.72 -12.90 2.25
C ILE A 264 -7.84 -13.59 1.22
N TYR A 265 -6.54 -13.61 1.46
CA TYR A 265 -5.56 -14.02 0.46
C TYR A 265 -5.26 -15.52 0.52
N ARG A 266 -5.56 -16.17 1.65
CA ARG A 266 -5.38 -17.60 1.90
C ARG A 266 -3.96 -18.07 1.54
N GLY A 267 -3.81 -19.37 1.32
CA GLY A 267 -2.58 -19.96 0.79
C GLY A 267 -1.41 -19.79 1.76
N ARG A 268 -0.42 -18.98 1.37
CA ARG A 268 0.87 -18.85 2.08
C ARG A 268 0.77 -18.23 3.46
N LEU A 269 -0.35 -17.56 3.77
CA LEU A 269 -0.59 -16.96 5.08
C LEU A 269 -1.16 -17.96 6.09
N GLN A 270 -1.57 -19.17 5.65
CA GLN A 270 -2.08 -20.18 6.56
C GLN A 270 -0.94 -20.78 7.40
N GLY A 271 -1.14 -20.85 8.71
CA GLY A 271 -0.18 -21.41 9.66
C GLY A 271 0.85 -20.42 10.22
N CYS A 272 0.73 -19.14 9.88
CA CYS A 272 1.51 -18.04 10.47
C CYS A 272 0.82 -17.43 11.71
N GLU A 273 0.02 -18.21 12.45
CA GLU A 273 -0.85 -17.70 13.52
C GLU A 273 -0.10 -16.88 14.58
N ASN A 274 -0.74 -15.81 15.07
CA ASN A 274 -0.19 -14.84 16.04
C ASN A 274 0.97 -13.97 15.51
N GLU A 275 1.08 -13.79 14.19
CA GLU A 275 1.93 -12.78 13.57
C GLU A 275 1.11 -11.55 13.17
N GLU A 276 1.75 -10.40 13.10
CA GLU A 276 1.16 -9.13 12.67
C GLU A 276 1.78 -8.72 11.35
N VAL A 277 0.95 -8.26 10.42
CA VAL A 277 1.38 -7.71 9.13
C VAL A 277 1.41 -6.20 9.23
N LEU A 278 2.54 -5.60 8.89
CA LEU A 278 2.72 -4.16 8.91
C LEU A 278 2.19 -3.48 7.65
N PHE A 279 1.38 -2.44 7.82
CA PHE A 279 0.89 -1.56 6.77
C PHE A 279 1.31 -0.11 7.01
N TRP A 280 1.71 0.54 5.93
CA TRP A 280 1.90 1.98 5.84
C TRP A 280 0.69 2.60 5.15
N GLY A 281 -0.02 3.46 5.87
CA GLY A 281 -1.17 4.19 5.37
C GLY A 281 -0.80 5.63 5.00
N PHE A 282 -1.24 6.05 3.81
CA PHE A 282 -1.10 7.43 3.34
C PHE A 282 -2.48 8.03 3.11
N PHE A 283 -2.74 9.16 3.74
CA PHE A 283 -4.01 9.85 3.72
C PHE A 283 -4.30 10.41 2.33
N VAL A 284 -5.56 10.30 1.95
CA VAL A 284 -6.15 10.85 0.74
C VAL A 284 -7.41 11.55 1.20
N ASP A 285 -7.43 12.87 1.04
CA ASP A 285 -8.61 13.68 1.32
C ASP A 285 -9.78 13.20 0.42
N ASP A 286 -10.99 13.21 0.99
CA ASP A 286 -12.20 13.21 0.17
C ASP A 286 -12.24 14.61 -0.44
N ASP A 287 -11.73 14.80 -1.67
CA ASP A 287 -11.71 16.11 -2.33
C ASP A 287 -13.09 16.80 -2.19
N ASP A 288 -13.15 17.90 -1.42
CA ASP A 288 -14.23 18.88 -1.56
C ASP A 288 -13.94 19.59 -2.88
N ASP A 289 -14.34 18.97 -4.00
CA ASP A 289 -14.39 19.67 -5.28
C ASP A 289 -15.23 20.93 -5.07
N ASP A 290 -14.54 22.08 -5.06
CA ASP A 290 -15.07 23.42 -4.97
C ASP A 290 -16.32 23.59 -5.86
N GLU A 291 -17.48 23.86 -5.23
CA GLU A 291 -18.61 24.56 -5.89
C GLU A 291 -18.38 26.08 -5.91
#